data_AF-A0A7C6BU14-F1
#
_entry.id   AF-A0A7C6BU14-F1
#
_cell.length_a   1.000
_cell.length_b   1.000
_cell.length_c   1.000
_cell.angle_alpha   90.00
_cell.angle_beta   90.00
_cell.angle_gamma   90.00
#
_symmetry.space_group_name_H-M   'P 1'
#
loop_
_entity.id
_entity.type
_entity.pdbx_description
1 polymer ?
#
loop_
_entity_poly.entity_id
_entity_poly.type
_entity_poly.pdbx_seq_one_letter_code
_entity_poly.pdbx_strand_id
1 'polypeptide(L)'
;MKRLISTLLAALFALALVASAAPAAGARESGAVRVAVIDTGISSIAIDGENLAEGYNYILPGGSTEDTHGHGTAVSAIIAGSPSAGVAGLCPEAVLVPLVYCSKTEKGAILKGDVAMLAQIIYDAVDVYGCRIINISSGAQSDITALRDAVAYAERCGVLIVASAGNDGKKTAYYPGAYSTVLCAGSVNASEDGAASFSNRYKGVDVLAPGKRVLTATRDGEPALGTGTSFSAAYVSGMAAALLTENPSLTPHELREIIKSTARDIGKAGYDEESGWGIASLSAAMGKLLNLHEAALPFHDVAPDAYYYDAVLWALRRGITGGTEPDTFSPELSCTRAQAVTFLWRAAGCPEPKSGTHPFKDVRMSDYFYKAVLWAVEKEVTAGTSAVTFSPHDTCTEAQVITLVWRAKGRPGAIGYSETAAGLGNHYYRDAVAWADTLGLFAATDTPFDAAAAATRARIVTYLYMSAKAA
;
A
#
# COMPACT_ATOMS: atom_id res chain seq x y z
N MET A 1 -7.06 70.54 -35.36
CA MET A 1 -7.12 70.02 -36.75
C MET A 1 -6.89 68.51 -36.70
N LYS A 2 -7.98 67.75 -36.82
CA LYS A 2 -8.13 66.33 -37.20
C LYS A 2 -7.15 65.24 -36.68
N ARG A 3 -7.75 64.29 -35.91
CA ARG A 3 -7.58 62.81 -35.94
C ARG A 3 -6.23 62.26 -35.40
N LEU A 4 -6.07 61.12 -34.72
CA LEU A 4 -6.86 59.90 -34.43
C LEU A 4 -6.03 59.06 -33.40
N ILE A 5 -6.70 58.27 -32.54
CA ILE A 5 -6.29 56.93 -31.99
C ILE A 5 -5.11 56.86 -30.99
N SER A 6 -5.12 56.10 -29.88
CA SER A 6 -6.15 55.46 -29.04
C SER A 6 -5.46 54.93 -27.76
N THR A 7 -5.91 55.41 -26.60
CA THR A 7 -6.12 54.73 -25.29
C THR A 7 -5.45 53.38 -24.96
N LEU A 8 -4.79 53.28 -23.78
CA LEU A 8 -5.39 52.67 -22.57
C LEU A 8 -4.59 52.97 -21.27
N LEU A 9 -5.28 53.65 -20.33
CA LEU A 9 -5.12 53.60 -18.87
C LEU A 9 -5.39 52.16 -18.37
N ALA A 10 -5.00 51.66 -17.20
CA ALA A 10 -4.34 52.19 -16.02
C ALA A 10 -3.82 50.98 -15.23
N ALA A 11 -2.69 51.16 -14.55
CA ALA A 11 -2.20 50.27 -13.52
C ALA A 11 -3.02 50.43 -12.24
N LEU A 12 -3.46 49.31 -11.64
CA LEU A 12 -3.79 49.25 -10.22
C LEU A 12 -3.41 47.87 -9.66
N PHE A 13 -2.67 47.92 -8.57
CA PHE A 13 -2.15 46.81 -7.77
C PHE A 13 -3.25 45.80 -7.41
N ALA A 14 -3.03 44.53 -7.77
CA ALA A 14 -3.67 43.38 -7.14
C ALA A 14 -2.57 42.41 -6.71
N LEU A 15 -2.46 42.25 -5.39
CA LEU A 15 -1.65 41.24 -4.72
C LEU A 15 -2.25 39.87 -5.08
N ALA A 16 -1.72 39.21 -6.11
CA ALA A 16 -2.13 37.86 -6.45
C ALA A 16 -1.41 36.87 -5.51
N LEU A 17 -2.16 36.37 -4.53
CA LEU A 17 -1.88 35.08 -3.90
C LEU A 17 -1.70 34.07 -5.04
N VAL A 18 -0.48 33.54 -5.22
CA VAL A 18 -0.27 32.35 -6.04
C VAL A 18 -0.80 31.19 -5.20
N ALA A 19 -2.11 31.00 -5.22
CA ALA A 19 -2.68 29.70 -4.95
C ALA A 19 -2.18 28.79 -6.08
N SER A 20 -1.15 27.99 -5.77
CA SER A 20 -0.87 26.77 -6.50
C SER A 20 -2.16 25.96 -6.50
N ALA A 21 -2.91 26.06 -7.58
CA ALA A 21 -3.95 25.10 -7.88
C ALA A 21 -3.20 23.78 -8.12
N ALA A 22 -3.15 22.96 -7.08
CA ALA A 22 -2.89 21.54 -7.24
C ALA A 22 -3.80 21.06 -8.39
N PRO A 23 -3.28 20.29 -9.36
CA PRO A 23 -4.15 19.69 -10.34
C PRO A 23 -5.21 18.90 -9.58
N ALA A 24 -6.47 19.25 -9.82
CA ALA A 24 -7.61 18.51 -9.32
C ALA A 24 -7.39 17.04 -9.66
N ALA A 25 -7.56 16.16 -8.66
CA ALA A 25 -7.42 14.72 -8.79
C ALA A 25 -8.12 14.22 -10.06
N GLY A 26 -7.33 14.07 -11.12
CA GLY A 26 -7.75 13.55 -12.39
C GLY A 26 -7.93 12.05 -12.23
N ALA A 27 -9.13 11.57 -12.56
CA ALA A 27 -9.47 10.20 -12.92
C ALA A 27 -8.65 9.08 -12.23
N ARG A 28 -9.25 8.44 -11.22
CA ARG A 28 -8.95 7.02 -10.94
C ARG A 28 -9.38 6.21 -12.18
N GLU A 29 -8.53 6.17 -13.20
CA GLU A 29 -8.70 5.28 -14.36
C GLU A 29 -7.63 4.19 -14.37
N SER A 30 -8.12 2.97 -14.62
CA SER A 30 -7.42 1.68 -14.77
C SER A 30 -6.97 1.00 -13.45
N GLY A 31 -7.55 -0.18 -13.17
CA GLY A 31 -7.22 -1.05 -12.04
C GLY A 31 -5.84 -1.72 -12.08
N ALA A 32 -4.92 -1.21 -12.90
CA ALA A 32 -3.54 -1.68 -13.00
C ALA A 32 -2.68 -1.20 -11.83
N VAL A 33 -1.72 -2.02 -11.42
CA VAL A 33 -0.79 -1.69 -10.34
C VAL A 33 0.19 -0.60 -10.81
N ARG A 34 0.19 0.54 -10.11
CA ARG A 34 1.11 1.65 -10.37
C ARG A 34 2.44 1.46 -9.63
N VAL A 35 3.54 1.50 -10.38
CA VAL A 35 4.91 1.32 -9.87
C VAL A 35 5.73 2.59 -10.12
N ALA A 36 6.13 3.29 -9.06
CA ALA A 36 7.06 4.39 -9.18
C ALA A 36 8.47 3.88 -9.46
N VAL A 37 9.12 4.43 -10.49
CA VAL A 37 10.51 4.15 -10.83
C VAL A 37 11.34 5.40 -10.52
N ILE A 38 11.99 5.42 -9.36
CA ILE A 38 12.86 6.53 -8.94
C ILE A 38 14.25 6.32 -9.54
N ASP A 39 14.47 6.89 -10.73
CA ASP A 39 15.64 6.56 -11.55
C ASP A 39 15.98 7.69 -12.57
N THR A 40 16.47 7.34 -13.77
CA THR A 40 16.93 8.30 -14.78
C THR A 40 15.89 8.82 -15.77
N GLY A 41 14.62 8.49 -15.53
CA GLY A 41 13.55 8.62 -16.52
C GLY A 41 13.26 7.29 -17.23
N ILE A 42 12.27 7.29 -18.11
CA ILE A 42 11.88 6.12 -18.89
C ILE A 42 11.70 6.53 -20.35
N SER A 43 12.27 5.75 -21.27
CA SER A 43 12.08 5.97 -22.71
C SER A 43 10.71 5.47 -23.17
N SER A 44 9.93 6.37 -23.78
CA SER A 44 8.67 6.02 -24.45
C SER A 44 8.84 5.26 -25.78
N ILE A 45 10.08 5.11 -26.27
CA ILE A 45 10.39 4.24 -27.42
C ILE A 45 10.52 2.78 -26.97
N ALA A 46 11.06 2.57 -25.77
CA ALA A 46 11.36 1.24 -25.26
C ALA A 46 10.18 0.62 -24.50
N ILE A 47 9.39 1.44 -23.81
CA ILE A 47 8.24 1.00 -23.01
C ILE A 47 6.96 1.50 -23.67
N ASP A 48 5.96 0.61 -23.79
CA ASP A 48 4.69 0.95 -24.42
C ASP A 48 3.99 2.09 -23.66
N GLY A 49 3.38 3.01 -24.41
CA GLY A 49 2.73 4.18 -23.84
C GLY A 49 1.58 3.85 -22.88
N GLU A 50 0.94 2.70 -23.03
CA GLU A 50 -0.10 2.22 -22.11
C GLU A 50 0.45 1.80 -20.74
N ASN A 51 1.74 1.45 -20.67
CA ASN A 51 2.46 1.16 -19.44
C ASN A 51 3.10 2.41 -18.82
N LEU A 52 2.88 3.60 -19.37
CA LEU A 52 3.48 4.83 -18.88
C LEU A 52 2.41 5.81 -18.39
N ALA A 53 2.49 6.19 -17.12
CA ALA A 53 1.76 7.31 -16.57
C ALA A 53 2.60 8.58 -16.58
N GLU A 54 1.94 9.73 -16.40
CA GLU A 54 2.63 10.99 -16.12
C GLU A 54 3.47 10.88 -14.84
N GLY A 55 4.70 11.38 -14.90
CA GLY A 55 5.64 11.43 -13.79
C GLY A 55 6.24 12.82 -13.64
N TYR A 56 7.41 12.94 -13.01
CA TYR A 56 8.05 14.24 -12.81
C TYR A 56 9.57 14.18 -12.81
N ASN A 57 10.19 15.27 -13.26
CA ASN A 57 11.63 15.43 -13.24
C ASN A 57 12.08 16.33 -12.08
N TYR A 58 12.67 15.73 -11.05
CA TYR A 58 13.13 16.46 -9.86
C TYR A 58 14.51 17.09 -10.02
N ILE A 59 15.29 16.65 -11.01
CA ILE A 59 16.61 17.19 -11.32
C ILE A 59 16.49 18.49 -12.12
N LEU A 60 15.54 18.51 -13.06
CA LEU A 60 15.20 19.66 -13.88
C LEU A 60 13.68 19.89 -13.76
N PRO A 61 13.21 20.61 -12.72
CA PRO A 61 11.80 20.90 -12.52
C PRO A 61 11.13 21.48 -13.78
N GLY A 62 10.02 20.87 -14.22
CA GLY A 62 9.33 21.23 -15.46
C GLY A 62 9.95 20.65 -16.74
N GLY A 63 11.03 19.88 -16.62
CA GLY A 63 11.66 19.13 -17.70
C GLY A 63 10.98 17.79 -17.96
N SER A 64 11.38 17.15 -19.07
CA SER A 64 10.86 15.85 -19.50
C SER A 64 11.26 14.71 -18.55
N THR A 65 10.41 13.69 -18.46
CA THR A 65 10.69 12.40 -17.80
C THR A 65 11.33 11.37 -18.73
N GLU A 66 11.56 11.73 -20.00
CA GLU A 66 12.27 10.90 -20.97
C GLU A 66 13.69 10.61 -20.51
N ASP A 67 14.10 9.35 -20.69
CA ASP A 67 15.38 8.89 -20.20
C ASP A 67 16.54 9.48 -21.02
N THR A 68 17.46 10.14 -20.32
CA THR A 68 18.66 10.75 -20.92
C THR A 68 19.92 9.93 -20.65
N HIS A 69 19.82 8.93 -19.76
CA HIS A 69 20.96 8.13 -19.30
C HIS A 69 20.83 6.66 -19.74
N GLY A 70 19.64 6.07 -19.60
CA GLY A 70 19.29 4.70 -20.01
C GLY A 70 19.11 3.71 -18.87
N HIS A 71 19.41 4.09 -17.63
CA HIS A 71 19.34 3.16 -16.51
C HIS A 71 17.89 2.91 -16.06
N GLY A 72 17.08 3.98 -15.96
CA GLY A 72 15.67 3.88 -15.62
C GLY A 72 14.87 3.09 -16.67
N THR A 73 15.15 3.30 -17.95
CA THR A 73 14.56 2.46 -19.03
C THR A 73 14.89 0.98 -18.85
N ALA A 74 16.14 0.66 -18.54
CA ALA A 74 16.57 -0.72 -18.36
C ALA A 74 15.96 -1.37 -17.09
N VAL A 75 15.72 -0.59 -16.04
CA VAL A 75 14.97 -1.03 -14.85
C VAL A 75 13.51 -1.30 -15.22
N SER A 76 12.87 -0.35 -15.90
CA SER A 76 11.47 -0.42 -16.32
C SER A 76 11.16 -1.61 -17.22
N ALA A 77 12.05 -1.93 -18.16
CA ALA A 77 11.88 -3.07 -19.05
C ALA A 77 11.84 -4.42 -18.31
N ILE A 78 12.50 -4.55 -17.15
CA ILE A 78 12.39 -5.76 -16.31
C ILE A 78 11.03 -5.80 -15.61
N ILE A 79 10.49 -4.66 -15.18
CA ILE A 79 9.22 -4.59 -14.47
C ILE A 79 8.06 -4.86 -15.43
N ALA A 80 7.89 -4.03 -16.45
CA ALA A 80 6.72 -4.03 -17.33
C ALA A 80 6.98 -4.57 -18.75
N GLY A 81 8.24 -4.84 -19.11
CA GLY A 81 8.59 -5.35 -20.43
C GLY A 81 8.98 -4.26 -21.44
N SER A 82 9.48 -4.71 -22.58
CA SER A 82 9.82 -3.92 -23.75
C SER A 82 9.69 -4.82 -24.97
N PRO A 83 8.55 -4.76 -25.70
CA PRO A 83 8.31 -5.65 -26.83
C PRO A 83 9.33 -5.49 -27.96
N SER A 84 9.76 -4.25 -28.23
CA SER A 84 10.80 -3.95 -29.22
C SER A 84 12.14 -4.62 -28.92
N ALA A 85 12.49 -4.71 -27.64
CA ALA A 85 13.70 -5.38 -27.17
C ALA A 85 13.51 -6.90 -26.93
N GLY A 86 12.30 -7.44 -27.13
CA GLY A 86 11.97 -8.84 -26.82
C GLY A 86 12.00 -9.17 -25.32
N VAL A 87 11.76 -8.18 -24.46
CA VAL A 87 11.71 -8.34 -23.00
C VAL A 87 10.26 -8.44 -22.55
N ALA A 88 9.86 -9.56 -21.95
CA ALA A 88 8.47 -9.76 -21.54
C ALA A 88 8.05 -8.92 -20.31
N GLY A 89 8.97 -8.60 -19.40
CA GLY A 89 8.63 -8.02 -18.10
C GLY A 89 8.10 -9.06 -17.11
N LEU A 90 8.13 -8.72 -15.82
CA LEU A 90 7.61 -9.56 -14.74
C LEU A 90 6.12 -9.31 -14.48
N CYS A 91 5.63 -8.09 -14.77
CA CYS A 91 4.23 -7.69 -14.69
C CYS A 91 3.92 -6.77 -15.89
N PRO A 92 3.61 -7.33 -17.07
CA PRO A 92 3.38 -6.57 -18.29
C PRO A 92 2.19 -5.60 -18.21
N GLU A 93 1.24 -5.83 -17.32
CA GLU A 93 0.10 -4.94 -17.08
C GLU A 93 0.40 -3.79 -16.11
N ALA A 94 1.60 -3.71 -15.51
CA ALA A 94 1.95 -2.63 -14.60
C ALA A 94 2.02 -1.29 -15.32
N VAL A 95 1.58 -0.23 -14.63
CA VAL A 95 1.72 1.15 -15.10
C VAL A 95 2.88 1.81 -14.35
N LEU A 96 3.90 2.24 -15.08
CA LEU A 96 5.10 2.83 -14.53
C LEU A 96 4.95 4.36 -14.42
N VAL A 97 5.40 4.90 -13.28
CA VAL A 97 5.46 6.33 -13.03
C VAL A 97 6.94 6.76 -13.01
N PRO A 98 7.43 7.49 -14.03
CA PRO A 98 8.84 7.91 -14.08
C PRO A 98 9.10 9.08 -13.14
N LEU A 99 9.87 8.86 -12.07
CA LEU A 99 10.27 9.90 -11.12
C LEU A 99 11.77 10.14 -11.23
N VAL A 100 12.17 11.18 -11.96
CA VAL A 100 13.58 11.40 -12.33
C VAL A 100 14.36 11.95 -11.14
N TYR A 101 15.24 11.12 -10.60
CA TYR A 101 16.16 11.42 -9.51
C TYR A 101 17.61 11.55 -9.99
N CYS A 102 17.90 11.10 -11.20
CA CYS A 102 19.22 11.21 -11.83
C CYS A 102 19.03 11.56 -13.31
N SER A 103 19.91 12.36 -13.91
CA SER A 103 19.83 12.70 -15.33
C SER A 103 21.22 12.87 -15.91
N LYS A 104 21.32 12.75 -17.23
CA LYS A 104 22.55 13.04 -17.98
C LYS A 104 22.32 14.24 -18.88
N THR A 105 23.08 15.31 -18.64
CA THR A 105 23.06 16.49 -19.52
C THR A 105 23.54 16.16 -20.93
N GLU A 106 23.23 17.00 -21.91
CA GLU A 106 23.73 16.86 -23.29
C GLU A 106 25.25 16.79 -23.39
N LYS A 107 25.97 17.49 -22.49
CA LYS A 107 27.44 17.46 -22.39
C LYS A 107 27.98 16.22 -21.66
N GLY A 108 27.09 15.31 -21.23
CA GLY A 108 27.43 14.04 -20.60
C GLY A 108 27.60 14.07 -19.08
N ALA A 109 27.44 15.22 -18.42
CA ALA A 109 27.52 15.31 -16.97
C ALA A 109 26.32 14.64 -16.31
N ILE A 110 26.58 13.83 -15.27
CA ILE A 110 25.57 13.18 -14.44
C ILE A 110 25.13 14.13 -13.34
N LEU A 111 23.84 14.37 -13.24
CA LEU A 111 23.18 15.13 -12.18
C LEU A 111 22.37 14.14 -11.34
N LYS A 112 22.54 14.17 -10.03
CA LYS A 112 21.86 13.26 -9.11
C LYS A 112 21.30 14.05 -7.94
N GLY A 113 20.08 13.71 -7.53
CA GLY A 113 19.44 14.28 -6.37
C GLY A 113 20.18 13.92 -5.08
N ASP A 114 19.92 14.69 -4.03
CA ASP A 114 20.37 14.36 -2.69
C ASP A 114 19.32 13.51 -1.95
N VAL A 115 19.63 13.12 -0.72
CA VAL A 115 18.73 12.25 0.07
C VAL A 115 17.44 12.95 0.46
N ALA A 116 17.44 14.29 0.60
CA ALA A 116 16.22 15.05 0.87
C ALA A 116 15.26 15.00 -0.33
N MET A 117 15.79 15.13 -1.54
CA MET A 117 15.04 14.92 -2.77
C MET A 117 14.50 13.50 -2.86
N LEU A 118 15.31 12.47 -2.58
CA LEU A 118 14.82 11.08 -2.57
C LEU A 118 13.65 10.88 -1.59
N ALA A 119 13.72 11.46 -0.39
CA ALA A 119 12.63 11.42 0.58
C ALA A 119 11.36 12.11 0.04
N GLN A 120 11.50 13.28 -0.60
CA GLN A 120 10.36 13.98 -1.22
C GLN A 120 9.72 13.15 -2.34
N ILE A 121 10.52 12.52 -3.20
CA ILE A 121 10.00 11.68 -4.29
C ILE A 121 9.18 10.49 -3.73
N ILE A 122 9.59 9.93 -2.59
CA ILE A 122 8.82 8.85 -1.93
C ILE A 122 7.45 9.37 -1.46
N TYR A 123 7.36 10.57 -0.87
CA TYR A 123 6.08 11.16 -0.50
C TYR A 123 5.19 11.38 -1.74
N ASP A 124 5.74 11.96 -2.81
CA ASP A 124 4.98 12.26 -4.02
C ASP A 124 4.52 10.99 -4.73
N ALA A 125 5.35 9.94 -4.77
CA ALA A 125 4.98 8.63 -5.32
C ALA A 125 3.69 8.09 -4.67
N VAL A 126 3.52 8.34 -3.36
CA VAL A 126 2.33 7.95 -2.61
C VAL A 126 1.19 8.93 -2.85
N ASP A 127 1.39 10.22 -2.59
CA ASP A 127 0.31 11.20 -2.46
C ASP A 127 -0.15 11.79 -3.80
N VAL A 128 0.79 11.99 -4.73
CA VAL A 128 0.53 12.61 -6.03
C VAL A 128 0.24 11.54 -7.08
N TYR A 129 1.01 10.46 -7.06
CA TYR A 129 0.97 9.45 -8.13
C TYR A 129 0.21 8.17 -7.76
N GLY A 130 -0.21 8.02 -6.50
CA GLY A 130 -1.02 6.88 -6.05
C GLY A 130 -0.36 5.51 -6.29
N CYS A 131 0.97 5.44 -6.20
CA CYS A 131 1.72 4.22 -6.47
C CYS A 131 1.51 3.19 -5.35
N ARG A 132 1.49 1.90 -5.71
CA ARG A 132 1.46 0.79 -4.74
C ARG A 132 2.83 0.18 -4.48
N ILE A 133 3.76 0.38 -5.41
CA ILE A 133 5.15 -0.04 -5.30
C ILE A 133 6.07 1.12 -5.68
N ILE A 134 7.21 1.25 -5.00
CA ILE A 134 8.28 2.19 -5.33
C ILE A 134 9.58 1.39 -5.51
N ASN A 135 10.10 1.37 -6.74
CA ASN A 135 11.42 0.80 -7.05
C ASN A 135 12.50 1.88 -6.90
N ILE A 136 13.50 1.62 -6.06
CA ILE A 136 14.62 2.54 -5.81
C ILE A 136 15.96 1.86 -6.10
N SER A 137 16.59 2.27 -7.19
CA SER A 137 17.90 1.79 -7.62
C SER A 137 19.06 2.67 -7.16
N SER A 138 18.85 3.45 -6.08
CA SER A 138 19.82 4.41 -5.56
C SER A 138 19.73 4.51 -4.04
N GLY A 139 20.72 5.15 -3.43
CA GLY A 139 20.78 5.20 -1.98
C GLY A 139 21.95 5.96 -1.38
N ALA A 140 22.11 5.78 -0.08
CA ALA A 140 23.12 6.40 0.77
C ALA A 140 23.78 5.36 1.70
N GLN A 141 25.01 5.62 2.14
CA GLN A 141 25.77 4.75 3.04
C GLN A 141 25.50 5.02 4.53
N SER A 142 24.61 5.96 4.84
CA SER A 142 24.27 6.36 6.21
C SER A 142 22.76 6.47 6.36
N ASP A 143 22.29 6.13 7.55
CA ASP A 143 20.90 6.33 7.97
C ASP A 143 20.60 7.83 8.11
N ILE A 144 19.51 8.28 7.50
CA ILE A 144 19.12 9.69 7.46
C ILE A 144 17.64 9.78 7.83
N THR A 145 17.34 10.54 8.88
CA THR A 145 15.99 10.66 9.46
C THR A 145 14.92 10.97 8.42
N ALA A 146 15.15 11.95 7.54
CA ALA A 146 14.19 12.32 6.51
C ALA A 146 13.83 11.15 5.57
N LEU A 147 14.83 10.34 5.18
CA LEU A 147 14.60 9.16 4.34
C LEU A 147 13.87 8.06 5.12
N ARG A 148 14.22 7.86 6.39
CA ARG A 148 13.55 6.90 7.28
C ARG A 148 12.07 7.26 7.47
N ASP A 149 11.76 8.54 7.67
CA ASP A 149 10.39 9.03 7.87
C ASP A 149 9.55 8.87 6.60
N ALA A 150 10.13 9.13 5.42
CA ALA A 150 9.46 8.89 4.13
C ALA A 150 9.19 7.40 3.88
N VAL A 151 10.14 6.53 4.20
CA VAL A 151 9.96 5.07 4.12
C VAL A 151 8.87 4.59 5.08
N ALA A 152 8.87 5.08 6.32
CA ALA A 152 7.84 4.75 7.29
C ALA A 152 6.46 5.31 6.88
N TYR A 153 6.42 6.44 6.16
CA TYR A 153 5.19 6.99 5.59
C TYR A 153 4.61 6.08 4.51
N ALA A 154 5.42 5.67 3.53
CA ALA A 154 4.99 4.75 2.48
C ALA A 154 4.39 3.45 3.06
N GLU A 155 5.04 2.87 4.07
CA GLU A 155 4.52 1.68 4.76
C GLU A 155 3.14 1.92 5.37
N ARG A 156 2.94 3.03 6.10
CA ARG A 156 1.65 3.37 6.72
C ARG A 156 0.54 3.62 5.69
N CYS A 157 0.90 4.07 4.50
CA CYS A 157 -0.02 4.28 3.38
C CYS A 157 -0.26 3.01 2.55
N GLY A 158 0.33 1.86 2.92
CA GLY A 158 0.12 0.61 2.21
C GLY A 158 0.92 0.49 0.90
N VAL A 159 2.06 1.19 0.81
CA VAL A 159 2.94 1.22 -0.36
C VAL A 159 4.24 0.48 -0.05
N LEU A 160 4.57 -0.51 -0.89
CA LEU A 160 5.80 -1.29 -0.73
C LEU A 160 6.98 -0.57 -1.39
N ILE A 161 8.07 -0.40 -0.66
CA ILE A 161 9.34 0.05 -1.23
C ILE A 161 10.23 -1.17 -1.47
N VAL A 162 10.77 -1.28 -2.69
CA VAL A 162 11.79 -2.26 -3.07
C VAL A 162 13.05 -1.50 -3.44
N ALA A 163 14.19 -1.86 -2.84
CA ALA A 163 15.44 -1.15 -3.06
C ALA A 163 16.62 -2.08 -3.31
N SER A 164 17.61 -1.59 -4.06
CA SER A 164 18.83 -2.34 -4.34
C SER A 164 19.78 -2.38 -3.13
N ALA A 165 20.49 -3.50 -2.96
CA ALA A 165 21.48 -3.65 -1.88
C ALA A 165 22.76 -2.82 -2.10
N GLY A 166 23.04 -2.40 -3.33
CA GLY A 166 24.28 -1.73 -3.72
C GLY A 166 25.33 -2.69 -4.30
N ASN A 167 26.32 -2.12 -4.98
CA ASN A 167 27.17 -2.83 -5.95
C ASN A 167 28.67 -2.83 -5.60
N ASP A 168 29.04 -2.59 -4.34
CA ASP A 168 30.43 -2.46 -3.91
C ASP A 168 31.06 -3.79 -3.43
N GLY A 169 30.28 -4.87 -3.35
CA GLY A 169 30.70 -6.15 -2.78
C GLY A 169 30.98 -6.10 -1.27
N LYS A 170 30.50 -5.04 -0.60
CA LYS A 170 30.81 -4.70 0.80
C LYS A 170 29.76 -5.24 1.77
N LYS A 171 30.15 -5.27 3.05
CA LYS A 171 29.25 -5.61 4.17
C LYS A 171 28.67 -4.41 4.92
N THR A 172 28.56 -3.29 4.23
CA THR A 172 28.07 -2.02 4.79
C THR A 172 26.62 -1.80 4.39
N ALA A 173 25.79 -1.39 5.34
CA ALA A 173 24.41 -1.04 5.10
C ALA A 173 24.27 0.02 4.00
N TYR A 174 23.23 -0.14 3.18
CA TYR A 174 22.89 0.77 2.10
C TYR A 174 21.41 1.12 2.20
N TYR A 175 21.11 2.41 2.29
CA TYR A 175 19.76 2.92 2.55
C TYR A 175 19.13 3.45 1.26
N PRO A 176 17.84 3.21 1.01
CA PRO A 176 16.83 2.77 1.97
C PRO A 176 16.76 1.26 2.20
N GLY A 177 17.48 0.42 1.42
CA GLY A 177 17.41 -1.04 1.53
C GLY A 177 17.61 -1.60 2.95
N ALA A 178 18.45 -0.98 3.78
CA ALA A 178 18.68 -1.43 5.15
C ALA A 178 17.55 -1.11 6.15
N TYR A 179 16.49 -0.39 5.77
CA TYR A 179 15.33 -0.18 6.64
C TYR A 179 14.40 -1.40 6.65
N SER A 180 13.90 -1.79 7.82
CA SER A 180 13.17 -3.05 8.02
C SER A 180 11.85 -3.19 7.27
N THR A 181 11.26 -2.10 6.79
CA THR A 181 10.02 -2.11 5.98
C THR A 181 10.29 -2.05 4.48
N VAL A 182 11.54 -1.89 4.07
CA VAL A 182 11.95 -1.94 2.67
C VAL A 182 12.29 -3.38 2.32
N LEU A 183 11.82 -3.84 1.16
CA LEU A 183 12.23 -5.14 0.62
C LEU A 183 13.55 -4.98 -0.13
N CYS A 184 14.65 -5.37 0.48
CA CYS A 184 15.98 -5.17 -0.08
C CYS A 184 16.42 -6.33 -0.97
N ALA A 185 16.75 -6.02 -2.22
CA ALA A 185 17.16 -6.99 -3.23
C ALA A 185 18.68 -6.97 -3.47
N GLY A 186 19.34 -8.06 -3.11
CA GLY A 186 20.70 -8.38 -3.54
C GLY A 186 20.71 -9.11 -4.89
N SER A 187 21.90 -9.26 -5.48
CA SER A 187 22.05 -9.97 -6.75
C SER A 187 22.60 -11.37 -6.55
N VAL A 188 21.97 -12.37 -7.17
CA VAL A 188 22.46 -13.76 -7.17
C VAL A 188 23.62 -13.94 -8.15
N ASN A 189 24.58 -14.81 -7.82
CA ASN A 189 25.65 -15.21 -8.73
C ASN A 189 25.12 -16.17 -9.83
N ALA A 190 25.98 -16.49 -10.81
CA ALA A 190 25.58 -17.34 -11.94
C ALA A 190 25.39 -18.83 -11.59
N SER A 191 25.97 -19.29 -10.48
CA SER A 191 25.82 -20.67 -9.99
C SER A 191 24.57 -20.85 -9.13
N GLU A 192 23.91 -19.75 -8.76
CA GLU A 192 22.76 -19.70 -7.86
C GLU A 192 22.99 -20.38 -6.50
N ASP A 193 24.23 -20.31 -6.01
CA ASP A 193 24.67 -20.83 -4.70
C ASP A 193 25.12 -19.73 -3.73
N GLY A 194 24.98 -18.46 -4.13
CA GLY A 194 25.28 -17.30 -3.31
C GLY A 194 25.08 -15.98 -4.03
N ALA A 195 25.38 -14.89 -3.35
CA ALA A 195 25.33 -13.55 -3.92
C ALA A 195 26.45 -13.32 -4.96
N ALA A 196 26.17 -12.50 -5.97
CA ALA A 196 27.15 -12.01 -6.91
C ALA A 196 28.25 -11.23 -6.17
N SER A 197 29.49 -11.31 -6.67
CA SER A 197 30.65 -10.69 -6.01
C SER A 197 30.52 -9.19 -5.79
N PHE A 198 29.80 -8.49 -6.67
CA PHE A 198 29.52 -7.06 -6.56
C PHE A 198 28.36 -6.74 -5.60
N SER A 199 27.48 -7.70 -5.27
CA SER A 199 26.34 -7.41 -4.41
C SER A 199 26.82 -7.13 -2.99
N ASN A 200 26.39 -6.02 -2.40
CA ASN A 200 26.58 -5.81 -0.97
C ASN A 200 25.79 -6.85 -0.16
N ARG A 201 26.29 -7.17 1.04
CA ARG A 201 25.81 -8.25 1.91
C ARG A 201 25.80 -7.79 3.37
N TYR A 202 24.64 -7.49 3.91
CA TYR A 202 24.50 -6.95 5.26
C TYR A 202 23.16 -7.34 5.86
N LYS A 203 23.06 -7.25 7.20
CA LYS A 203 21.81 -7.37 7.93
C LYS A 203 20.81 -6.31 7.44
N GLY A 204 19.87 -6.74 6.61
CA GLY A 204 18.94 -5.88 5.88
C GLY A 204 18.72 -6.28 4.42
N VAL A 205 19.61 -7.08 3.81
CA VAL A 205 19.31 -7.73 2.53
C VAL A 205 18.28 -8.84 2.78
N ASP A 206 17.12 -8.79 2.11
CA ASP A 206 16.01 -9.72 2.34
C ASP A 206 16.05 -10.91 1.40
N VAL A 207 16.32 -10.69 0.11
CA VAL A 207 16.34 -11.74 -0.92
C VAL A 207 17.40 -11.44 -1.97
N LEU A 208 17.85 -12.47 -2.65
CA LEU A 208 18.60 -12.36 -3.89
C LEU A 208 17.68 -12.50 -5.09
N ALA A 209 17.97 -11.76 -6.17
CA ALA A 209 17.26 -11.90 -7.45
C ALA A 209 18.25 -11.76 -8.62
N PRO A 210 17.87 -12.20 -9.84
CA PRO A 210 18.68 -12.02 -11.04
C PRO A 210 19.13 -10.57 -11.20
N GLY A 211 20.44 -10.34 -11.28
CA GLY A 211 21.01 -9.01 -11.47
C GLY A 211 22.34 -9.00 -12.20
N LYS A 212 22.78 -10.13 -12.75
CA LYS A 212 24.00 -10.23 -13.56
C LYS A 212 23.62 -10.70 -14.96
N ARG A 213 23.99 -9.91 -15.98
CA ARG A 213 23.65 -10.14 -17.40
C ARG A 213 22.14 -10.38 -17.60
N VAL A 214 21.30 -9.56 -16.98
CA VAL A 214 19.85 -9.63 -17.12
C VAL A 214 19.45 -8.98 -18.44
N LEU A 215 18.63 -9.65 -19.23
CA LEU A 215 18.08 -9.09 -20.46
C LEU A 215 17.13 -7.93 -20.14
N THR A 216 17.36 -6.81 -20.81
CA THR A 216 16.65 -5.54 -20.63
C THR A 216 16.65 -4.75 -21.94
N ALA A 217 16.18 -3.50 -21.93
CA ALA A 217 16.12 -2.63 -23.09
C ALA A 217 17.04 -1.41 -22.95
N THR A 218 17.57 -0.94 -24.07
CA THR A 218 18.14 0.40 -24.22
C THR A 218 17.03 1.43 -24.39
N ARG A 219 17.40 2.72 -24.38
CA ARG A 219 16.48 3.82 -24.66
C ARG A 219 15.87 3.77 -26.06
N ASP A 220 16.56 3.15 -27.00
CA ASP A 220 16.11 3.06 -28.40
C ASP A 220 15.24 1.81 -28.65
N GLY A 221 14.89 1.06 -27.60
CA GLY A 221 14.08 -0.16 -27.71
C GLY A 221 14.88 -1.39 -28.13
N GLU A 222 16.21 -1.33 -28.13
CA GLU A 222 17.07 -2.47 -28.47
C GLU A 222 17.41 -3.34 -27.24
N PRO A 223 17.60 -4.66 -27.40
CA PRO A 223 18.00 -5.54 -26.30
C PRO A 223 19.39 -5.19 -25.74
N ALA A 224 19.50 -5.22 -24.43
CA ALA A 224 20.75 -5.02 -23.70
C ALA A 224 20.88 -5.99 -22.52
N LEU A 225 22.11 -6.16 -22.02
CA LEU A 225 22.39 -6.93 -20.81
C LEU A 225 22.84 -6.00 -19.68
N GLY A 226 22.04 -5.94 -18.62
CA GLY A 226 22.32 -5.17 -17.40
C GLY A 226 23.05 -5.99 -16.33
N THR A 227 23.91 -5.34 -15.55
CA THR A 227 24.49 -5.94 -14.32
C THR A 227 24.48 -4.95 -13.17
N GLY A 228 23.96 -5.38 -12.01
CA GLY A 228 23.79 -4.57 -10.81
C GLY A 228 22.57 -5.00 -9.99
N THR A 229 22.60 -4.72 -8.69
CA THR A 229 21.49 -4.93 -7.76
C THR A 229 20.27 -4.05 -8.09
N SER A 230 20.44 -2.99 -8.89
CA SER A 230 19.32 -2.23 -9.48
C SER A 230 18.37 -3.12 -10.28
N PHE A 231 18.92 -4.06 -11.05
CA PHE A 231 18.12 -5.00 -11.85
C PHE A 231 17.47 -6.07 -10.97
N SER A 232 18.12 -6.45 -9.87
CA SER A 232 17.51 -7.32 -8.84
C SER A 232 16.33 -6.64 -8.15
N ALA A 233 16.44 -5.34 -7.83
CA ALA A 233 15.32 -4.56 -7.28
C ALA A 233 14.17 -4.44 -8.29
N ALA A 234 14.47 -4.23 -9.57
CA ALA A 234 13.49 -4.21 -10.64
C ALA A 234 12.75 -5.56 -10.75
N TYR A 235 13.49 -6.68 -10.70
CA TYR A 235 12.92 -8.03 -10.73
C TYR A 235 11.95 -8.25 -9.57
N VAL A 236 12.35 -7.91 -8.34
CA VAL A 236 11.51 -8.06 -7.14
C VAL A 236 10.32 -7.09 -7.17
N SER A 237 10.49 -5.88 -7.73
CA SER A 237 9.39 -4.93 -7.93
C SER A 237 8.34 -5.47 -8.89
N GLY A 238 8.77 -6.06 -10.02
CA GLY A 238 7.88 -6.71 -10.96
C GLY A 238 7.17 -7.93 -10.36
N MET A 239 7.87 -8.73 -9.55
CA MET A 239 7.25 -9.82 -8.79
C MET A 239 6.16 -9.31 -7.85
N ALA A 240 6.46 -8.27 -7.07
CA ALA A 240 5.49 -7.67 -6.15
C ALA A 240 4.29 -7.08 -6.91
N ALA A 241 4.51 -6.49 -8.09
CA ALA A 241 3.46 -5.96 -8.94
C ALA A 241 2.53 -7.08 -9.43
N ALA A 242 3.08 -8.20 -9.91
CA ALA A 242 2.30 -9.36 -10.34
C ALA A 242 1.44 -9.94 -9.20
N LEU A 243 2.00 -10.03 -7.98
CA LEU A 243 1.24 -10.48 -6.80
C LEU A 243 0.10 -9.50 -6.45
N LEU A 244 0.31 -8.20 -6.63
CA LEU A 244 -0.73 -7.19 -6.42
C LEU A 244 -1.78 -7.16 -7.54
N THR A 245 -1.42 -7.49 -8.78
CA THR A 245 -2.41 -7.68 -9.85
C THR A 245 -3.35 -8.81 -9.49
N GLU A 246 -2.80 -9.93 -9.02
CA GLU A 246 -3.60 -11.09 -8.61
C GLU A 246 -4.44 -10.81 -7.35
N ASN A 247 -3.86 -10.15 -6.34
CA ASN A 247 -4.57 -9.77 -5.13
C ASN A 247 -4.27 -8.31 -4.73
N PRO A 248 -5.11 -7.35 -5.17
CA PRO A 248 -4.92 -5.93 -4.90
C PRO A 248 -4.99 -5.54 -3.42
N SER A 249 -5.54 -6.42 -2.57
CA SER A 249 -5.73 -6.17 -1.14
C SER A 249 -4.50 -6.43 -0.27
N LEU A 250 -3.45 -7.04 -0.83
CA LEU A 250 -2.22 -7.34 -0.10
C LEU A 250 -1.58 -6.06 0.46
N THR A 251 -1.21 -6.12 1.73
CA THR A 251 -0.42 -5.09 2.40
C THR A 251 1.08 -5.23 2.05
N PRO A 252 1.89 -4.17 2.21
CA PRO A 252 3.35 -4.26 2.05
C PRO A 252 3.97 -5.36 2.91
N HIS A 253 3.49 -5.53 4.15
CA HIS A 253 3.93 -6.60 5.03
C HIS A 253 3.64 -7.98 4.45
N GLU A 254 2.41 -8.25 4.00
CA GLU A 254 2.05 -9.53 3.38
C GLU A 254 2.85 -9.81 2.12
N LEU A 255 3.09 -8.80 1.27
CA LEU A 255 3.97 -8.95 0.09
C LEU A 255 5.39 -9.36 0.48
N ARG A 256 5.99 -8.66 1.46
CA ARG A 256 7.32 -9.02 1.98
C ARG A 256 7.32 -10.44 2.51
N GLU A 257 6.33 -10.82 3.32
CA GLU A 257 6.27 -12.16 3.91
C GLU A 257 6.09 -13.25 2.85
N ILE A 258 5.22 -13.06 1.85
CA ILE A 258 5.07 -14.01 0.74
C ILE A 258 6.41 -14.17 0.04
N ILE A 259 7.03 -13.08 -0.43
CA ILE A 259 8.28 -13.13 -1.20
C ILE A 259 9.42 -13.78 -0.39
N LYS A 260 9.60 -13.39 0.88
CA LYS A 260 10.67 -13.91 1.74
C LYS A 260 10.46 -15.39 2.07
N SER A 261 9.25 -15.78 2.46
CA SER A 261 8.98 -17.16 2.90
C SER A 261 8.91 -18.18 1.75
N THR A 262 8.76 -17.72 0.50
CA THR A 262 8.80 -18.57 -0.69
C THR A 262 10.14 -18.49 -1.43
N ALA A 263 11.09 -17.70 -0.93
CA ALA A 263 12.43 -17.66 -1.49
C ALA A 263 13.08 -19.05 -1.38
N ARG A 264 13.82 -19.44 -2.42
CA ARG A 264 14.62 -20.66 -2.40
C ARG A 264 15.82 -20.43 -1.51
N ASP A 265 15.72 -20.94 -0.29
CA ASP A 265 16.79 -20.88 0.70
C ASP A 265 18.08 -21.53 0.15
N ILE A 266 19.20 -20.85 0.37
CA ILE A 266 20.55 -21.27 -0.06
C ILE A 266 21.54 -20.90 1.03
N GLY A 267 22.66 -21.63 1.11
CA GLY A 267 23.64 -21.39 2.17
C GLY A 267 23.14 -21.93 3.52
N LYS A 268 22.99 -21.06 4.51
CA LYS A 268 22.61 -21.48 5.87
C LYS A 268 21.09 -21.46 5.99
N ALA A 269 20.51 -22.56 6.50
CA ALA A 269 19.06 -22.65 6.69
C ALA A 269 18.46 -21.43 7.42
N GLY A 270 17.42 -20.85 6.83
CA GLY A 270 16.77 -19.63 7.29
C GLY A 270 17.49 -18.36 6.88
N TYR A 271 17.25 -17.26 7.59
CA TYR A 271 17.90 -15.99 7.26
C TYR A 271 19.42 -16.02 7.51
N ASP A 272 20.20 -15.54 6.54
CA ASP A 272 21.61 -15.20 6.69
C ASP A 272 21.98 -13.88 5.97
N GLU A 273 23.13 -13.28 6.33
CA GLU A 273 23.54 -11.98 5.77
C GLU A 273 24.14 -12.07 4.35
N GLU A 274 24.44 -13.28 3.86
CA GLU A 274 25.01 -13.48 2.52
C GLU A 274 23.93 -13.62 1.44
N SER A 275 22.79 -14.23 1.78
CA SER A 275 21.66 -14.51 0.87
C SER A 275 20.31 -13.95 1.32
N GLY A 276 20.20 -13.39 2.52
CA GLY A 276 18.91 -13.04 3.10
C GLY A 276 18.10 -14.32 3.38
N TRP A 277 16.87 -14.37 2.88
CA TRP A 277 15.99 -15.55 2.88
C TRP A 277 16.20 -16.47 1.67
N GLY A 278 17.17 -16.14 0.79
CA GLY A 278 17.48 -16.91 -0.41
C GLY A 278 17.05 -16.23 -1.71
N ILE A 279 16.88 -17.03 -2.77
CA ILE A 279 16.61 -16.52 -4.11
C ILE A 279 15.10 -16.35 -4.33
N ALA A 280 14.66 -15.15 -4.67
CA ALA A 280 13.26 -14.83 -4.93
C ALA A 280 12.70 -15.68 -6.09
N SER A 281 11.49 -16.22 -5.91
CA SER A 281 10.82 -17.04 -6.91
C SER A 281 9.38 -16.57 -7.12
N LEU A 282 9.08 -16.06 -8.33
CA LEU A 282 7.73 -15.64 -8.68
C LEU A 282 6.74 -16.81 -8.66
N SER A 283 7.12 -17.97 -9.19
CA SER A 283 6.23 -19.13 -9.24
C SER A 283 5.87 -19.65 -7.86
N ALA A 284 6.84 -19.70 -6.92
CA ALA A 284 6.56 -20.11 -5.55
C ALA A 284 5.73 -19.06 -4.80
N ALA A 285 6.00 -17.78 -5.01
CA ALA A 285 5.23 -16.68 -4.43
C ALA A 285 3.78 -16.69 -4.91
N MET A 286 3.55 -16.83 -6.23
CA MET A 286 2.23 -16.94 -6.82
C MET A 286 1.50 -18.20 -6.37
N GLY A 287 2.20 -19.34 -6.32
CA GLY A 287 1.66 -20.58 -5.79
C GLY A 287 1.22 -20.44 -4.33
N LYS A 288 1.99 -19.75 -3.48
CA LYS A 288 1.58 -19.44 -2.10
C LYS A 288 0.38 -18.52 -2.07
N LEU A 289 0.31 -17.50 -2.92
CA LEU A 289 -0.83 -16.57 -2.98
C LEU A 289 -2.13 -17.29 -3.39
N LEU A 290 -2.07 -18.16 -4.39
CA LEU A 290 -3.20 -18.97 -4.86
C LEU A 290 -3.59 -20.04 -3.82
N ASN A 291 -2.62 -20.66 -3.15
CA ASN A 291 -2.88 -21.59 -2.06
C ASN A 291 -3.42 -20.89 -0.80
N LEU A 292 -3.08 -19.62 -0.56
CA LEU A 292 -3.73 -18.83 0.48
C LEU A 292 -5.22 -18.71 0.15
N HIS A 293 -5.59 -18.48 -1.12
CA HIS A 293 -6.98 -18.51 -1.60
C HIS A 293 -7.66 -19.87 -1.39
N GLU A 294 -6.95 -20.98 -1.56
CA GLU A 294 -7.49 -22.34 -1.36
C GLU A 294 -7.46 -22.86 0.08
N ALA A 295 -6.68 -22.23 0.97
CA ALA A 295 -6.63 -22.62 2.37
C ALA A 295 -7.98 -22.32 3.03
N ALA A 296 -8.76 -23.39 3.23
CA ALA A 296 -10.02 -23.33 3.96
C ALA A 296 -9.83 -22.64 5.31
N LEU A 297 -10.85 -21.91 5.74
CA LEU A 297 -10.88 -21.37 7.09
C LEU A 297 -10.57 -22.50 8.10
N PRO A 298 -9.74 -22.25 9.12
CA PRO A 298 -9.48 -23.22 10.18
C PRO A 298 -10.71 -23.44 11.07
N PHE A 299 -11.79 -22.70 10.83
CA PHE A 299 -13.01 -22.70 11.62
C PHE A 299 -14.00 -23.74 11.09
N HIS A 300 -14.26 -24.79 11.85
CA HIS A 300 -15.16 -25.87 11.45
C HIS A 300 -16.64 -25.44 11.41
N ASP A 301 -16.97 -24.34 12.10
CA ASP A 301 -18.31 -23.76 12.20
C ASP A 301 -18.56 -22.63 11.20
N VAL A 302 -17.70 -22.49 10.19
CA VAL A 302 -17.88 -21.55 9.07
C VAL A 302 -17.97 -22.34 7.77
N ALA A 303 -19.20 -22.52 7.28
CA ALA A 303 -19.45 -23.26 6.04
C ALA A 303 -18.90 -22.49 4.81
N PRO A 304 -18.29 -23.16 3.82
CA PRO A 304 -17.76 -22.52 2.61
C PRO A 304 -18.76 -21.69 1.80
N ASP A 305 -20.05 -21.98 1.91
CA ASP A 305 -21.15 -21.29 1.24
C ASP A 305 -21.86 -20.25 2.12
N ALA A 306 -21.41 -20.05 3.36
CA ALA A 306 -21.96 -19.03 4.25
C ALA A 306 -21.70 -17.62 3.69
N TYR A 307 -22.68 -16.71 3.80
CA TYR A 307 -22.56 -15.33 3.30
C TYR A 307 -21.36 -14.57 3.91
N TYR A 308 -20.92 -14.99 5.10
CA TYR A 308 -19.79 -14.41 5.84
C TYR A 308 -18.47 -15.14 5.63
N TYR A 309 -18.39 -16.20 4.81
CA TYR A 309 -17.15 -16.98 4.63
C TYR A 309 -15.96 -16.08 4.25
N ASP A 310 -16.11 -15.32 3.18
CA ASP A 310 -15.07 -14.40 2.70
C ASP A 310 -14.74 -13.30 3.72
N ALA A 311 -15.75 -12.80 4.44
CA ALA A 311 -15.57 -11.80 5.46
C ALA A 311 -14.79 -12.34 6.68
N VAL A 312 -15.06 -13.58 7.09
CA VAL A 312 -14.32 -14.26 8.17
C VAL A 312 -12.89 -14.56 7.73
N LEU A 313 -12.68 -15.03 6.51
CA LEU A 313 -11.35 -15.28 5.94
C LEU A 313 -10.52 -14.00 5.85
N TRP A 314 -11.13 -12.92 5.37
CA TRP A 314 -10.53 -11.58 5.38
C TRP A 314 -10.19 -11.12 6.80
N ALA A 315 -11.12 -11.27 7.75
CA ALA A 315 -10.92 -10.84 9.12
C ALA A 315 -9.81 -11.64 9.82
N LEU A 316 -9.72 -12.94 9.55
CA LEU A 316 -8.67 -13.81 10.07
C LEU A 316 -7.30 -13.39 9.53
N ARG A 317 -7.17 -13.23 8.20
CA ARG A 317 -5.90 -12.86 7.55
C ARG A 317 -5.38 -11.49 8.00
N ARG A 318 -6.28 -10.54 8.26
CA ARG A 318 -5.92 -9.20 8.76
C ARG A 318 -5.74 -9.13 10.28
N GLY A 319 -5.78 -10.26 10.99
CA GLY A 319 -5.62 -10.29 12.46
C GLY A 319 -6.76 -9.59 13.21
N ILE A 320 -7.92 -9.41 12.58
CA ILE A 320 -9.09 -8.77 13.18
C ILE A 320 -9.74 -9.73 14.18
N THR A 321 -9.75 -11.02 13.86
CA THR A 321 -10.26 -12.10 14.71
C THR A 321 -9.37 -13.32 14.63
N GLY A 322 -9.28 -14.06 15.74
CA GLY A 322 -8.67 -15.39 15.79
C GLY A 322 -9.69 -16.49 16.07
N GLY A 323 -10.99 -16.19 15.96
CA GLY A 323 -12.06 -17.06 16.44
C GLY A 323 -12.41 -16.83 17.90
N THR A 324 -13.31 -17.65 18.43
CA THR A 324 -13.54 -17.80 19.89
C THR A 324 -12.67 -18.91 20.46
N GLU A 325 -12.31 -19.88 19.64
CA GLU A 325 -11.33 -20.94 19.89
C GLU A 325 -10.43 -21.09 18.64
N PRO A 326 -9.29 -21.81 18.71
CA PRO A 326 -8.37 -21.93 17.57
C PRO A 326 -8.99 -22.43 16.27
N ASP A 327 -10.05 -23.25 16.37
CA ASP A 327 -10.75 -23.89 15.26
C ASP A 327 -12.26 -23.54 15.22
N THR A 328 -12.70 -22.50 15.94
CA THR A 328 -14.11 -22.11 16.05
C THR A 328 -14.28 -20.59 15.96
N PHE A 329 -15.11 -20.11 15.03
CA PHE A 329 -15.38 -18.68 14.86
C PHE A 329 -16.52 -18.15 15.74
N SER A 330 -17.55 -18.97 15.99
CA SER A 330 -18.85 -18.65 16.58
C SER A 330 -19.64 -17.56 15.82
N PRO A 331 -20.08 -17.79 14.57
CA PRO A 331 -20.67 -16.75 13.72
C PRO A 331 -21.91 -16.07 14.32
N GLU A 332 -22.79 -16.85 14.97
CA GLU A 332 -24.05 -16.38 15.54
C GLU A 332 -23.94 -15.81 16.96
N LEU A 333 -22.74 -15.82 17.55
CA LEU A 333 -22.55 -15.27 18.89
C LEU A 333 -22.69 -13.75 18.85
N SER A 334 -23.60 -13.22 19.67
CA SER A 334 -23.78 -11.78 19.83
C SER A 334 -22.55 -11.13 20.45
N CYS A 335 -22.16 -9.97 19.93
CA CYS A 335 -21.01 -9.24 20.42
C CYS A 335 -21.37 -8.15 21.42
N THR A 336 -20.55 -8.07 22.46
CA THR A 336 -20.55 -6.95 23.41
C THR A 336 -19.97 -5.67 22.77
N ARG A 337 -20.24 -4.52 23.39
CA ARG A 337 -19.66 -3.22 22.99
C ARG A 337 -18.13 -3.23 22.97
N ALA A 338 -17.49 -3.87 23.94
CA ALA A 338 -16.04 -4.03 23.98
C ALA A 338 -15.53 -4.84 22.78
N GLN A 339 -16.18 -5.96 22.45
CA GLN A 339 -15.81 -6.77 21.29
C GLN A 339 -15.98 -5.99 19.99
N ALA A 340 -17.12 -5.33 19.79
CA ALA A 340 -17.39 -4.54 18.58
C ALA A 340 -16.31 -3.47 18.37
N VAL A 341 -15.99 -2.65 19.38
CA VAL A 341 -14.93 -1.63 19.26
C VAL A 341 -13.55 -2.26 19.03
N THR A 342 -13.27 -3.43 19.60
CA THR A 342 -12.02 -4.17 19.35
C THR A 342 -11.91 -4.64 17.90
N PHE A 343 -13.00 -5.15 17.31
CA PHE A 343 -13.06 -5.50 15.88
C PHE A 343 -12.71 -4.28 15.00
N LEU A 344 -13.31 -3.12 15.29
CA LEU A 344 -13.06 -1.88 14.56
C LEU A 344 -11.61 -1.39 14.71
N TRP A 345 -11.07 -1.41 15.93
CA TRP A 345 -9.69 -0.99 16.20
C TRP A 345 -8.67 -1.87 15.46
N ARG A 346 -8.89 -3.19 15.45
CA ARG A 346 -8.05 -4.12 14.69
C ARG A 346 -8.20 -3.94 13.19
N ALA A 347 -9.42 -3.71 12.69
CA ALA A 347 -9.67 -3.43 11.28
C ALA A 347 -8.97 -2.13 10.81
N ALA A 348 -8.76 -1.18 11.72
CA ALA A 348 -7.97 0.04 11.51
C ALA A 348 -6.45 -0.15 11.66
N GLY A 349 -5.96 -1.38 11.88
CA GLY A 349 -4.53 -1.69 11.99
C GLY A 349 -3.95 -1.57 13.41
N CYS A 350 -4.79 -1.67 14.44
CA CYS A 350 -4.38 -1.56 15.85
C CYS A 350 -3.57 -0.28 16.18
N PRO A 351 -3.98 0.92 15.72
CA PRO A 351 -3.21 2.13 15.96
C PRO A 351 -3.04 2.39 17.46
N GLU A 352 -1.81 2.70 17.87
CA GLU A 352 -1.51 3.04 19.26
C GLU A 352 -2.19 4.39 19.62
N PRO A 353 -3.03 4.45 20.67
CA PRO A 353 -3.68 5.70 21.09
C PRO A 353 -2.67 6.76 21.50
N LYS A 354 -2.89 8.01 21.09
CA LYS A 354 -2.00 9.13 21.43
C LYS A 354 -2.24 9.65 22.84
N SER A 355 -3.48 9.51 23.33
CA SER A 355 -3.87 9.87 24.69
C SER A 355 -4.14 8.62 25.52
N GLY A 356 -3.70 8.63 26.78
CA GLY A 356 -3.99 7.59 27.77
C GLY A 356 -5.26 7.84 28.58
N THR A 357 -6.07 8.85 28.24
CA THR A 357 -7.23 9.25 29.06
C THR A 357 -8.57 9.00 28.35
N HIS A 358 -9.51 8.39 29.06
CA HIS A 358 -10.92 8.31 28.71
C HIS A 358 -11.81 8.69 29.91
N PRO A 359 -13.07 9.11 29.71
CA PRO A 359 -13.95 9.51 30.80
C PRO A 359 -14.67 8.34 31.50
N PHE A 360 -14.57 7.13 30.96
CA PHE A 360 -15.37 5.97 31.41
C PHE A 360 -14.83 5.34 32.70
N LYS A 361 -15.71 5.16 33.70
CA LYS A 361 -15.35 4.56 35.01
C LYS A 361 -15.32 3.03 34.99
N ASP A 362 -15.97 2.43 34.00
CA ASP A 362 -16.15 1.00 33.81
C ASP A 362 -15.16 0.40 32.79
N VAL A 363 -14.09 1.15 32.47
CA VAL A 363 -12.99 0.72 31.60
C VAL A 363 -11.69 0.83 32.39
N ARG A 364 -10.97 -0.27 32.53
CA ARG A 364 -9.75 -0.39 33.34
C ARG A 364 -8.54 -0.60 32.43
N MET A 365 -7.37 -0.11 32.83
CA MET A 365 -6.11 -0.29 32.08
C MET A 365 -5.76 -1.76 31.81
N SER A 366 -6.20 -2.68 32.66
CA SER A 366 -6.00 -4.12 32.52
C SER A 366 -6.94 -4.78 31.50
N ASP A 367 -7.97 -4.08 31.02
CA ASP A 367 -8.95 -4.67 30.11
C ASP A 367 -8.35 -4.86 28.72
N TYR A 368 -8.63 -6.01 28.09
CA TYR A 368 -8.09 -6.32 26.75
C TYR A 368 -8.49 -5.28 25.69
N PHE A 369 -9.61 -4.59 25.90
CA PHE A 369 -10.17 -3.58 25.01
C PHE A 369 -9.77 -2.15 25.38
N TYR A 370 -8.93 -1.96 26.42
CA TYR A 370 -8.57 -0.63 26.92
C TYR A 370 -8.04 0.29 25.83
N LYS A 371 -7.06 -0.19 25.05
CA LYS A 371 -6.48 0.57 23.93
C LYS A 371 -7.49 0.84 22.81
N ALA A 372 -8.35 -0.13 22.51
CA ALA A 372 -9.40 0.04 21.51
C ALA A 372 -10.40 1.14 21.92
N VAL A 373 -10.74 1.23 23.21
CA VAL A 373 -11.60 2.29 23.74
C VAL A 373 -10.91 3.65 23.69
N LEU A 374 -9.64 3.75 24.09
CA LEU A 374 -8.88 5.00 23.96
C LEU A 374 -8.84 5.51 22.52
N TRP A 375 -8.54 4.63 21.58
CA TRP A 375 -8.59 4.94 20.14
C TRP A 375 -9.97 5.39 19.70
N ALA A 376 -11.02 4.68 20.12
CA ALA A 376 -12.39 5.00 19.73
C ALA A 376 -12.87 6.35 20.29
N VAL A 377 -12.40 6.75 21.48
CA VAL A 377 -12.65 8.08 22.04
C VAL A 377 -11.87 9.15 21.27
N GLU A 378 -10.57 8.93 21.03
CA GLU A 378 -9.72 9.86 20.28
C GLU A 378 -10.24 10.13 18.86
N LYS A 379 -10.79 9.10 18.21
CA LYS A 379 -11.38 9.18 16.87
C LYS A 379 -12.86 9.55 16.85
N GLU A 380 -13.45 9.84 18.02
CA GLU A 380 -14.87 10.15 18.18
C GLU A 380 -15.82 9.08 17.60
N VAL A 381 -15.36 7.82 17.61
CA VAL A 381 -16.14 6.65 17.23
C VAL A 381 -17.22 6.39 18.27
N THR A 382 -16.90 6.60 19.55
CA THR A 382 -17.82 6.40 20.68
C THR A 382 -17.74 7.53 21.69
N ALA A 383 -18.90 7.88 22.25
CA ALA A 383 -19.02 8.78 23.40
C ALA A 383 -19.46 8.04 24.68
N GLY A 384 -19.50 6.70 24.64
CA GLY A 384 -20.07 5.88 25.71
C GLY A 384 -21.59 5.73 25.63
N THR A 385 -22.15 5.03 26.60
CA THR A 385 -23.60 4.97 26.88
C THR A 385 -24.04 6.11 27.80
N SER A 386 -23.09 6.70 28.53
CA SER A 386 -23.22 7.96 29.23
C SER A 386 -21.88 8.72 29.16
N ALA A 387 -21.85 9.96 29.67
CA ALA A 387 -20.62 10.74 29.74
C ALA A 387 -19.49 10.05 30.54
N VAL A 388 -19.80 9.09 31.41
CA VAL A 388 -18.83 8.40 32.29
C VAL A 388 -18.93 6.87 32.24
N THR A 389 -19.68 6.31 31.29
CA THR A 389 -19.94 4.86 31.18
C THR A 389 -19.80 4.41 29.74
N PHE A 390 -19.01 3.37 29.50
CA PHE A 390 -18.84 2.76 28.18
C PHE A 390 -19.79 1.58 27.95
N SER A 391 -20.20 0.89 29.02
CA SER A 391 -20.95 -0.37 29.02
C SER A 391 -20.25 -1.50 28.25
N PRO A 392 -19.01 -1.90 28.61
CA PRO A 392 -18.21 -2.84 27.81
C PRO A 392 -18.85 -4.20 27.60
N HIS A 393 -19.68 -4.66 28.54
CA HIS A 393 -20.28 -6.00 28.54
C HIS A 393 -21.71 -6.04 28.00
N ASP A 394 -22.31 -4.90 27.69
CA ASP A 394 -23.65 -4.86 27.10
C ASP A 394 -23.57 -5.35 25.65
N THR A 395 -24.54 -6.16 25.24
CA THR A 395 -24.68 -6.60 23.85
C THR A 395 -24.98 -5.41 22.94
N CYS A 396 -24.24 -5.28 21.84
CA CYS A 396 -24.51 -4.26 20.82
C CYS A 396 -25.70 -4.66 19.96
N THR A 397 -26.56 -3.69 19.62
CA THR A 397 -27.51 -3.86 18.51
C THR A 397 -26.86 -3.58 17.16
N GLU A 398 -27.47 -4.01 16.06
CA GLU A 398 -26.96 -3.72 14.72
C GLU A 398 -26.90 -2.22 14.42
N ALA A 399 -27.89 -1.45 14.86
CA ALA A 399 -27.87 0.01 14.73
C ALA A 399 -26.68 0.65 15.45
N GLN A 400 -26.30 0.11 16.62
CA GLN A 400 -25.13 0.58 17.34
C GLN A 400 -23.84 0.24 16.59
N VAL A 401 -23.70 -1.01 16.13
CA VAL A 401 -22.52 -1.44 15.35
C VAL A 401 -22.36 -0.60 14.08
N ILE A 402 -23.41 -0.44 13.29
CA ILE A 402 -23.30 0.29 12.02
C ILE A 402 -22.95 1.77 12.25
N THR A 403 -23.47 2.35 13.34
CA THR A 403 -23.11 3.71 13.76
C THR A 403 -21.62 3.81 14.15
N LEU A 404 -21.08 2.82 14.85
CA LEU A 404 -19.65 2.78 15.19
C LEU A 404 -18.79 2.65 13.92
N VAL A 405 -19.15 1.74 13.00
CA VAL A 405 -18.43 1.55 11.74
C VAL A 405 -18.45 2.83 10.90
N TRP A 406 -19.61 3.46 10.75
CA TRP A 406 -19.77 4.73 10.03
C TRP A 406 -18.92 5.86 10.62
N ARG A 407 -18.89 6.00 11.95
CA ARG A 407 -18.03 7.01 12.60
C ARG A 407 -16.56 6.70 12.42
N ALA A 408 -16.15 5.43 12.52
CA ALA A 408 -14.76 5.03 12.26
C ALA A 408 -14.31 5.30 10.81
N LYS A 409 -15.26 5.34 9.87
CA LYS A 409 -15.03 5.74 8.47
C LYS A 409 -15.07 7.25 8.23
N GLY A 410 -15.23 8.07 9.28
CA GLY A 410 -15.25 9.53 9.17
C GLY A 410 -16.61 10.11 8.82
N ARG A 411 -17.70 9.40 9.12
CA ARG A 411 -19.09 9.85 8.92
C ARG A 411 -19.43 10.20 7.46
N PRO A 412 -19.09 9.34 6.48
CA PRO A 412 -19.39 9.59 5.07
C PRO A 412 -20.90 9.74 4.81
N GLY A 413 -21.26 10.59 3.84
CA GLY A 413 -22.63 10.69 3.36
C GLY A 413 -23.06 9.44 2.57
N ALA A 414 -24.36 9.22 2.48
CA ALA A 414 -24.93 8.21 1.60
C ALA A 414 -24.69 8.59 0.12
N ILE A 415 -24.40 7.60 -0.73
CA ILE A 415 -24.12 7.82 -2.16
C ILE A 415 -25.37 7.76 -3.04
N GLY A 416 -26.55 7.59 -2.43
CA GLY A 416 -27.83 7.47 -3.12
C GLY A 416 -29.01 7.47 -2.16
N TYR A 417 -30.18 7.09 -2.68
CA TYR A 417 -31.37 6.89 -1.85
C TYR A 417 -31.28 5.58 -1.08
N SER A 418 -31.65 5.62 0.20
CA SER A 418 -31.75 4.44 1.06
C SER A 418 -33.20 4.19 1.45
N GLU A 419 -33.73 3.04 1.02
CA GLU A 419 -35.06 2.59 1.40
C GLU A 419 -35.09 2.22 2.88
N THR A 420 -34.03 1.55 3.36
CA THR A 420 -33.87 1.15 4.76
C THR A 420 -33.91 2.35 5.71
N ALA A 421 -33.34 3.50 5.32
CA ALA A 421 -33.30 4.70 6.14
C ALA A 421 -34.53 5.61 6.02
N ALA A 422 -35.34 5.46 4.97
CA ALA A 422 -36.46 6.35 4.66
C ALA A 422 -37.52 6.41 5.78
N GLY A 423 -37.73 5.29 6.49
CA GLY A 423 -38.68 5.18 7.60
C GLY A 423 -38.16 5.61 8.98
N LEU A 424 -36.87 5.99 9.10
CA LEU A 424 -36.21 6.17 10.40
C LEU A 424 -36.34 7.58 11.02
N GLY A 425 -37.02 8.53 10.38
CA GLY A 425 -37.23 9.87 10.94
C GLY A 425 -35.93 10.55 11.40
N ASN A 426 -35.86 11.02 12.64
CA ASN A 426 -34.67 11.67 13.22
C ASN A 426 -33.86 10.74 14.16
N HIS A 427 -33.92 9.42 13.96
CA HIS A 427 -33.12 8.49 14.77
C HIS A 427 -31.61 8.73 14.61
N TYR A 428 -30.86 8.57 15.70
CA TYR A 428 -29.41 8.86 15.74
C TYR A 428 -28.56 8.06 14.75
N TYR A 429 -29.07 6.91 14.30
CA TYR A 429 -28.41 5.98 13.40
C TYR A 429 -28.89 6.11 11.94
N ARG A 430 -29.80 7.05 11.64
CA ARG A 430 -30.37 7.20 10.29
C ARG A 430 -29.30 7.39 9.22
N ASP A 431 -28.36 8.30 9.44
CA ASP A 431 -27.32 8.61 8.45
C ASP A 431 -26.35 7.44 8.25
N ALA A 432 -26.02 6.74 9.35
CA ALA A 432 -25.20 5.54 9.30
C ALA A 432 -25.90 4.40 8.53
N VAL A 433 -27.21 4.20 8.74
CA VAL A 433 -28.01 3.24 7.99
C VAL A 433 -28.11 3.63 6.52
N ALA A 434 -28.35 4.91 6.21
CA ALA A 434 -28.43 5.37 4.83
C ALA A 434 -27.11 5.12 4.08
N TRP A 435 -25.99 5.47 4.70
CA TRP A 435 -24.67 5.20 4.16
C TRP A 435 -24.45 3.70 3.91
N ALA A 436 -24.69 2.87 4.92
CA ALA A 436 -24.47 1.43 4.85
C ALA A 436 -25.34 0.75 3.79
N ASP A 437 -26.61 1.15 3.70
CA ASP A 437 -27.57 0.66 2.72
C ASP A 437 -27.12 0.98 1.29
N THR A 438 -26.71 2.24 1.04
CA THR A 438 -26.25 2.66 -0.29
C THR A 438 -24.92 2.03 -0.72
N LEU A 439 -24.13 1.52 0.23
CA LEU A 439 -22.93 0.74 -0.04
C LEU A 439 -23.19 -0.78 -0.13
N GLY A 440 -24.43 -1.23 0.04
CA GLY A 440 -24.80 -2.64 -0.04
C GLY A 440 -24.35 -3.49 1.16
N LEU A 441 -24.04 -2.90 2.32
CA LEU A 441 -23.61 -3.65 3.51
C LEU A 441 -24.69 -4.62 4.00
N PHE A 442 -25.97 -4.21 3.94
CA PHE A 442 -27.09 -5.06 4.36
C PHE A 442 -27.47 -6.11 3.31
N ALA A 443 -27.27 -5.81 2.02
CA ALA A 443 -27.49 -6.77 0.94
C ALA A 443 -26.47 -7.92 0.95
N ALA A 444 -25.33 -7.74 1.62
CA ALA A 444 -24.30 -8.76 1.79
C ALA A 444 -24.59 -9.76 2.93
N THR A 445 -25.71 -9.63 3.64
CA THR A 445 -26.13 -10.54 4.71
C THR A 445 -27.34 -11.38 4.30
N ASP A 446 -27.52 -12.54 4.92
CA ASP A 446 -28.63 -13.47 4.63
C ASP A 446 -30.00 -13.03 5.17
N THR A 447 -30.01 -12.08 6.10
CA THR A 447 -31.21 -11.55 6.74
C THR A 447 -31.27 -10.03 6.62
N PRO A 448 -32.47 -9.43 6.55
CA PRO A 448 -32.61 -7.99 6.55
C PRO A 448 -31.95 -7.33 7.77
N PHE A 449 -31.58 -6.05 7.62
CA PHE A 449 -31.11 -5.25 8.75
C PHE A 449 -32.24 -5.06 9.77
N ASP A 450 -31.94 -5.30 11.05
CA ASP A 450 -32.83 -5.02 12.16
C ASP A 450 -32.09 -4.17 13.21
N ALA A 451 -32.49 -2.91 13.33
CA ALA A 451 -31.87 -1.94 14.23
C ALA A 451 -31.83 -2.38 15.70
N ALA A 452 -32.79 -3.20 16.14
CA ALA A 452 -32.92 -3.68 17.52
C ALA A 452 -32.27 -5.06 17.74
N ALA A 453 -32.02 -5.82 16.68
CA ALA A 453 -31.40 -7.13 16.78
C ALA A 453 -29.97 -7.04 17.34
N ALA A 454 -29.57 -8.06 18.08
CA ALA A 454 -28.21 -8.19 18.58
C ALA A 454 -27.24 -8.43 17.40
N ALA A 455 -26.16 -7.64 17.34
CA ALA A 455 -25.18 -7.80 16.28
C ALA A 455 -24.29 -9.03 16.54
N THR A 456 -24.34 -10.00 15.62
CA THR A 456 -23.50 -11.20 15.68
C THR A 456 -22.08 -10.95 15.17
N ARG A 457 -21.17 -11.87 15.49
CA ARG A 457 -19.79 -11.84 14.98
C ARG A 457 -19.75 -11.84 13.45
N ALA A 458 -20.57 -12.67 12.81
CA ALA A 458 -20.70 -12.75 11.36
C ALA A 458 -21.11 -11.39 10.76
N ARG A 459 -22.17 -10.75 11.28
CA ARG A 459 -22.62 -9.45 10.75
C ARG A 459 -21.56 -8.36 10.91
N ILE A 460 -20.89 -8.30 12.07
CA ILE A 460 -19.83 -7.30 12.31
C ILE A 460 -18.68 -7.46 11.30
N VAL A 461 -18.17 -8.68 11.08
CA VAL A 461 -17.07 -8.87 10.13
C VAL A 461 -17.52 -8.61 8.69
N THR A 462 -18.75 -8.96 8.33
CA THR A 462 -19.30 -8.66 7.00
C THR A 462 -19.42 -7.15 6.76
N TYR A 463 -19.92 -6.37 7.72
CA TYR A 463 -19.98 -4.91 7.59
C TYR A 463 -18.59 -4.28 7.47
N LEU A 464 -17.61 -4.76 8.23
CA LEU A 464 -16.23 -4.29 8.14
C LEU A 464 -15.62 -4.63 6.78
N TYR A 465 -15.80 -5.86 6.30
CA TYR A 465 -15.32 -6.34 5.01
C TYR A 465 -15.90 -5.53 3.84
N MET A 466 -17.22 -5.37 3.79
CA MET A 466 -17.89 -4.62 2.74
C MET A 466 -17.51 -3.14 2.77
N SER A 467 -17.42 -2.52 3.96
CA SER A 467 -16.96 -1.13 4.09
C SER A 467 -15.49 -0.91 3.73
N ALA A 468 -14.68 -1.97 3.69
CA ALA A 468 -13.28 -1.90 3.27
C ALA A 468 -13.15 -2.02 1.74
N LYS A 469 -14.02 -2.79 1.07
CA LYS A 469 -14.07 -2.89 -0.40
C LYS A 469 -14.54 -1.62 -1.09
N ALA A 470 -15.37 -0.83 -0.42
CA ALA A 470 -16.01 0.36 -0.99
C ALA A 470 -15.17 1.66 -0.92
N ALA A 471 -13.96 1.62 -0.34
CA ALA A 471 -13.05 2.77 -0.20
C ALA A 471 -11.94 2.73 -1.27
#